data_AF-A0A3S4UFK7-F1
#
_entry.id   AF-A0A3S4UFK7-F1
#
_cell.length_a   1.000
_cell.length_b   1.000
_cell.length_c   1.000
_cell.angle_alpha   90.00
_cell.angle_beta   90.00
_cell.angle_gamma   90.00
#
_symmetry.space_group_name_H-M   'P 1'
#
loop_
_entity.id
_entity.type
_entity.pdbx_description
1 polymer ?
#
loop_
_entity_poly.entity_id
_entity_poly.type
_entity_poly.pdbx_seq_one_letter_code
_entity_poly.pdbx_strand_id
1 'polypeptide(L)'
;MLSLYLADKISKGNIDLIIFHDDVPKPPIADQWSCRAILYSHFPYMARLYFNISDPSEERGNISVLKDRIVRIATKGGLFVEDSPHAALLANSSITKTFIDRIWGKRTEILFPPVSLPEEDPTIEKKDLVTVVGAIQPNKRLGDILTAFAQTKVGHLFIIGRIYEKWYYERLLKIRNDLGLQKSRIHYKC
;
A
#
# COMPACT_ATOMS: atom_id res chain seq x y z
N MET A 1 -16.72 9.35 17.45
CA MET A 1 -17.85 9.53 16.51
C MET A 1 -17.97 8.32 15.57
N LEU A 2 -16.92 7.97 14.81
CA LEU A 2 -16.91 6.77 13.94
C LEU A 2 -17.09 5.45 14.72
N SER A 3 -16.40 5.29 15.84
CA SER A 3 -16.52 4.12 16.71
C SER A 3 -17.94 3.89 17.23
N LEU A 4 -18.62 4.94 17.69
CA LEU A 4 -20.01 4.90 18.15
C LEU A 4 -20.99 4.57 17.02
N TYR A 5 -20.75 5.12 15.83
CA TYR A 5 -21.54 4.80 14.64
C TYR A 5 -21.39 3.32 14.25
N LEU A 6 -20.17 2.80 14.25
CA LEU A 6 -19.91 1.38 13.99
C LEU A 6 -20.60 0.50 15.05
N ALA A 7 -20.50 0.86 16.33
CA ALA A 7 -21.20 0.19 17.42
C ALA A 7 -22.70 0.07 17.18
N ASP A 8 -23.34 1.18 16.81
CA ASP A 8 -24.78 1.26 16.57
C ASP A 8 -25.20 0.38 15.39
N LYS A 9 -24.40 0.35 14.33
CA LYS A 9 -24.67 -0.51 13.16
C LYS A 9 -24.46 -1.98 13.46
N ILE A 10 -23.44 -2.33 14.23
CA ILE A 10 -23.13 -3.71 14.59
C ILE A 10 -24.20 -4.26 15.54
N SER A 11 -24.59 -3.50 16.57
CA SER A 11 -25.60 -3.92 17.54
C SER A 11 -26.98 -4.10 16.94
N LYS A 12 -27.35 -3.26 15.96
CA LYS A 12 -28.64 -3.36 15.24
C LYS A 12 -28.63 -4.39 14.11
N GLY A 13 -27.46 -4.74 13.59
CA GLY A 13 -27.32 -5.47 12.34
C GLY A 13 -27.27 -6.99 12.45
N ASN A 14 -27.23 -7.56 13.66
CA ASN A 14 -27.00 -8.99 13.89
C ASN A 14 -25.79 -9.52 13.09
N ILE A 15 -24.65 -8.86 13.23
CA ILE A 15 -23.45 -9.16 12.42
C ILE A 15 -22.67 -10.30 13.06
N ASP A 16 -22.34 -11.33 12.27
CA ASP A 16 -21.53 -12.47 12.74
C ASP A 16 -20.01 -12.27 12.58
N LEU A 17 -19.61 -11.42 11.64
CA LEU A 17 -18.21 -11.19 11.26
C LEU A 17 -17.96 -9.76 10.80
N ILE A 18 -16.89 -9.16 11.31
CA ILE A 18 -16.36 -7.87 10.86
C ILE A 18 -14.95 -8.08 10.30
N ILE A 19 -14.68 -7.46 9.14
CA ILE A 19 -13.35 -7.46 8.53
C ILE A 19 -12.84 -6.01 8.49
N PHE A 20 -11.75 -5.77 9.21
CA PHE A 20 -11.01 -4.51 9.18
C PHE A 20 -9.93 -4.58 8.12
N HIS A 21 -9.73 -3.47 7.40
CA HIS A 21 -8.65 -3.32 6.46
C HIS A 21 -7.58 -2.39 7.02
N ASP A 22 -6.32 -2.84 6.92
CA ASP A 22 -5.09 -2.15 7.33
C ASP A 22 -4.92 -1.91 8.84
N ASP A 23 -5.88 -1.25 9.51
CA ASP A 23 -5.82 -0.95 10.94
C ASP A 23 -7.22 -1.06 11.60
N VAL A 24 -7.22 -1.17 12.95
CA VAL A 24 -8.45 -1.22 13.76
C VAL A 24 -8.63 0.13 14.49
N PRO A 25 -9.79 0.80 14.38
CA PRO A 25 -10.07 2.05 15.06
C PRO A 25 -10.32 1.85 16.58
N LYS A 26 -9.84 2.79 17.41
CA LYS A 26 -10.19 2.92 18.83
C LYS A 26 -11.51 3.69 19.04
N PRO A 27 -12.20 3.52 20.19
CA PRO A 27 -12.03 2.46 21.20
C PRO A 27 -12.56 1.09 20.73
N PRO A 28 -12.18 0.00 21.41
CA PRO A 28 -12.73 -1.31 21.10
C PRO A 28 -14.11 -1.32 21.71
N ILE A 29 -15.11 -1.55 20.89
CA ILE A 29 -16.39 -2.04 21.41
C ILE A 29 -16.35 -3.58 21.31
N ALA A 30 -15.16 -4.16 21.12
CA ALA A 30 -14.92 -5.59 20.95
C ALA A 30 -15.41 -6.41 22.14
N ASP A 31 -15.30 -5.92 23.37
CA ASP A 31 -15.84 -6.61 24.55
C ASP A 31 -17.38 -6.58 24.63
N GLN A 32 -18.02 -5.72 23.83
CA GLN A 32 -19.49 -5.61 23.73
C GLN A 32 -20.02 -6.17 22.41
N TRP A 33 -19.15 -6.64 21.51
CA TRP A 33 -19.55 -7.20 20.23
C TRP A 33 -19.64 -8.71 20.32
N SER A 34 -20.83 -9.26 20.07
CA SER A 34 -21.05 -10.70 19.93
C SER A 34 -20.51 -11.29 18.62
N CYS A 35 -19.79 -10.50 17.82
CA CYS A 35 -19.34 -10.87 16.49
C CYS A 35 -17.84 -11.23 16.45
N ARG A 36 -17.46 -12.09 15.50
CA ARG A 36 -16.04 -12.36 15.22
C ARG A 36 -15.42 -11.17 14.48
N ALA A 37 -14.12 -10.96 14.67
CA ALA A 37 -13.37 -9.93 13.95
C ALA A 37 -12.14 -10.50 13.24
N ILE A 38 -11.83 -9.96 12.07
CA ILE A 38 -10.60 -10.20 11.31
C ILE A 38 -9.97 -8.85 10.99
N LEU A 39 -8.64 -8.74 11.12
CA LEU A 39 -7.86 -7.65 10.56
C LEU A 39 -7.08 -8.19 9.37
N TYR A 40 -7.42 -7.75 8.16
CA TYR A 40 -6.67 -8.02 6.94
C TYR A 40 -5.88 -6.79 6.50
N SER A 41 -4.57 -6.86 6.59
CA SER A 41 -3.70 -5.69 6.37
C SER A 41 -2.76 -5.88 5.19
N HIS A 42 -2.70 -4.87 4.33
CA HIS A 42 -1.72 -4.79 3.24
C HIS A 42 -0.40 -4.23 3.74
N PHE A 43 -0.48 -3.21 4.60
CA PHE A 43 0.62 -2.74 5.44
C PHE A 43 0.05 -1.79 6.51
N PRO A 44 0.03 -2.17 7.79
CA PRO A 44 -0.70 -1.42 8.81
C PRO A 44 -0.05 -0.05 9.01
N TYR A 45 -0.85 1.00 9.13
CA TYR A 45 -0.35 2.32 9.45
C TYR A 45 0.38 2.31 10.79
N MET A 46 -0.03 1.46 11.74
CA MET A 46 0.72 1.21 12.97
C MET A 46 2.15 0.74 12.76
N ALA A 47 2.45 -0.07 11.75
CA ALA A 47 3.84 -0.42 11.44
C ALA A 47 4.64 0.79 11.02
N ARG A 48 4.04 1.69 10.24
CA ARG A 48 4.70 2.93 9.80
C ARG A 48 5.05 3.81 11.01
N LEU A 49 4.13 3.91 11.97
CA LEU A 49 4.34 4.72 13.17
C LEU A 49 5.34 4.10 14.14
N TYR A 50 5.24 2.79 14.37
CA TYR A 50 6.04 2.08 15.38
C TYR A 50 7.50 1.93 14.93
N PHE A 51 7.71 1.59 13.66
CA PHE A 51 9.05 1.39 13.09
C PHE A 51 9.60 2.62 12.38
N ASN A 52 8.93 3.77 12.49
CA ASN A 52 9.31 5.03 11.85
C ASN A 52 9.59 4.89 10.34
N ILE A 53 8.74 4.14 9.64
CA ILE A 53 8.86 3.93 8.19
C ILE A 53 8.22 5.14 7.50
N SER A 54 9.05 5.95 6.84
CA SER A 54 8.59 7.05 5.97
C SER A 54 8.33 6.54 4.56
N ASP A 55 7.27 7.03 3.93
CA ASP A 55 7.02 6.76 2.52
C ASP A 55 7.84 7.75 1.67
N PRO A 56 8.59 7.32 0.64
CA PRO A 56 9.37 8.22 -0.21
C PRO A 56 8.58 9.33 -0.93
N SER A 57 7.24 9.25 -0.96
CA SER A 57 6.40 10.38 -1.41
C SER A 57 6.43 11.57 -0.45
N GLU A 58 6.87 11.38 0.80
CA GLU A 58 7.01 12.40 1.85
C GLU A 58 8.28 13.26 1.66
N GLU A 59 9.11 13.04 0.62
CA GLU A 59 10.31 13.84 0.33
C GLU A 59 10.05 15.30 -0.11
N ARG A 60 8.81 15.81 0.00
CA ARG A 60 8.50 17.23 -0.21
C ARG A 60 8.69 18.03 1.08
N GLY A 61 9.93 18.48 1.33
CA GLY A 61 10.28 19.66 2.14
C GLY A 61 9.82 19.71 3.62
N ASN A 62 10.48 20.55 4.43
CA ASN A 62 10.29 20.65 5.88
C ASN A 62 8.85 20.84 6.41
N ILE A 63 7.89 21.24 5.56
CA ILE A 63 6.48 21.46 5.94
C ILE A 63 5.66 20.16 5.94
N SER A 64 6.01 19.15 5.12
CA SER A 64 5.36 17.84 5.16
C SER A 64 5.70 17.10 6.45
N VAL A 65 6.97 17.12 6.87
CA VAL A 65 7.48 16.47 8.09
C VAL A 65 6.71 16.90 9.35
N LEU A 66 6.39 18.19 9.48
CA LEU A 66 5.64 18.69 10.64
C LEU A 66 4.16 18.27 10.58
N LYS A 67 3.54 18.32 9.40
CA LYS A 67 2.17 17.84 9.19
C LYS A 67 2.07 16.34 9.44
N ASP A 68 3.03 15.58 8.94
CA ASP A 68 3.11 14.13 9.16
C ASP A 68 3.29 13.85 10.63
N ARG A 69 4.15 14.59 11.35
CA ARG A 69 4.29 14.43 12.80
C ARG A 69 2.98 14.69 13.55
N ILE A 70 2.22 15.72 13.17
CA ILE A 70 0.91 16.02 13.76
C ILE A 70 -0.12 14.94 13.41
N VAL A 71 -0.20 14.52 12.15
CA VAL A 71 -1.08 13.44 11.70
C VAL A 71 -0.75 12.16 12.44
N ARG A 72 0.53 11.78 12.54
CA ARG A 72 1.03 10.60 13.25
C ARG A 72 0.65 10.64 14.74
N ILE A 73 0.75 11.79 15.40
CA ILE A 73 0.32 11.96 16.80
C ILE A 73 -1.21 11.81 16.92
N ALA A 74 -1.97 12.44 16.03
CA ALA A 74 -3.43 12.35 16.03
C ALA A 74 -3.94 10.93 15.73
N THR A 75 -3.30 10.20 14.81
CA THR A 75 -3.67 8.81 14.46
C THR A 75 -3.26 7.80 15.53
N LYS A 76 -2.16 8.01 16.27
CA LYS A 76 -1.81 7.18 17.43
C LYS A 76 -2.93 7.15 18.48
N GLY A 77 -3.61 8.27 18.69
CA GLY A 77 -4.73 8.36 19.62
C GLY A 77 -5.98 7.60 19.16
N GLY A 78 -6.13 7.38 17.84
CA GLY A 78 -7.32 6.78 17.23
C GLY A 78 -7.18 5.31 16.81
N LEU A 79 -6.00 4.70 16.95
CA LEU A 79 -5.71 3.35 16.46
C LEU A 79 -5.13 2.45 17.58
N PHE A 80 -5.33 1.14 17.45
CA PHE A 80 -4.79 0.14 18.40
C PHE A 80 -3.28 -0.04 18.25
N VAL A 81 -2.53 0.35 19.28
CA VAL A 81 -1.07 0.20 19.33
C VAL A 81 -0.64 -0.86 20.34
N GLU A 82 -1.27 -0.91 21.53
CA GLU A 82 -0.70 -1.62 22.69
C GLU A 82 -1.50 -2.87 23.07
N ASP A 83 -2.83 -2.87 22.87
CA ASP A 83 -3.65 -4.05 23.05
C ASP A 83 -3.98 -4.66 21.69
N SER A 84 -3.60 -5.92 21.52
CA SER A 84 -3.87 -6.65 20.30
C SER A 84 -5.38 -6.70 20.06
N PRO A 85 -5.86 -6.38 18.83
CA PRO A 85 -7.29 -6.44 18.55
C PRO A 85 -7.80 -7.84 18.89
N HIS A 86 -9.01 -7.95 19.43
CA HIS A 86 -9.74 -9.22 19.57
C HIS A 86 -10.19 -9.73 18.18
N ALA A 87 -9.25 -9.82 17.26
CA ALA A 87 -9.43 -10.18 15.87
C ALA A 87 -8.37 -11.21 15.47
N ALA A 88 -8.74 -12.12 14.58
CA ALA A 88 -7.75 -12.90 13.85
C ALA A 88 -6.96 -11.97 12.92
N LEU A 89 -5.64 -12.19 12.81
CA LEU A 89 -4.75 -11.33 12.05
C LEU A 89 -4.39 -12.00 10.73
N LEU A 90 -4.60 -11.29 9.62
CA LEU A 90 -4.24 -11.69 8.28
C LEU A 90 -3.33 -10.64 7.62
N ALA A 91 -2.26 -11.10 7.00
CA ALA A 91 -1.33 -10.27 6.23
C ALA A 91 -1.38 -10.64 4.74
N ASN A 92 -1.26 -9.66 3.87
CA ASN A 92 -1.16 -9.89 2.43
C ASN A 92 0.20 -10.47 1.97
N SER A 93 1.21 -10.47 2.85
CA SER A 93 2.58 -10.85 2.55
C SER A 93 3.35 -11.28 3.80
N SER A 94 4.47 -11.99 3.61
CA SER A 94 5.40 -12.37 4.69
C SER A 94 6.07 -11.16 5.35
N ILE A 95 6.33 -10.10 4.57
CA ILE A 95 6.89 -8.84 5.09
C ILE A 95 5.89 -8.20 6.04
N THR A 96 4.65 -8.00 5.59
CA THR A 96 3.59 -7.41 6.41
C THR A 96 3.32 -8.24 7.67
N LYS A 97 3.29 -9.58 7.56
CA LYS A 97 3.20 -10.48 8.71
C LYS A 97 4.29 -10.21 9.74
N THR A 98 5.54 -10.05 9.32
CA THR A 98 6.66 -9.79 10.23
C THR A 98 6.44 -8.52 11.05
N PHE A 99 5.88 -7.47 10.45
CA PHE A 99 5.57 -6.23 11.16
C PHE A 99 4.38 -6.40 12.12
N ILE A 100 3.30 -7.05 11.67
CA ILE A 100 2.10 -7.29 12.47
C ILE A 100 2.41 -8.16 13.70
N ASP A 101 3.16 -9.25 13.53
CA ASP A 101 3.56 -10.14 14.62
C ASP A 101 4.40 -9.38 15.67
N ARG A 102 5.24 -8.43 15.25
CA ARG A 102 6.06 -7.62 16.15
C ARG A 102 5.26 -6.54 16.90
N ILE A 103 4.25 -5.95 16.26
CA ILE A 103 3.43 -4.89 16.87
C ILE A 103 2.51 -5.49 17.92
N TRP A 104 1.81 -6.56 17.58
CA TRP A 104 0.73 -7.09 18.41
C TRP A 104 1.05 -8.40 19.13
N GLY A 105 2.24 -8.97 18.93
CA GLY A 105 2.68 -10.18 19.64
C GLY A 105 1.83 -11.43 19.39
N LYS A 106 0.98 -11.43 18.36
CA LYS A 106 0.07 -12.52 18.01
C LYS A 106 0.47 -13.18 16.70
N ARG A 107 0.11 -14.46 16.56
CA ARG A 107 0.28 -15.20 15.31
C ARG A 107 -0.62 -14.63 14.22
N THR A 108 -0.01 -14.14 13.16
CA THR A 108 -0.68 -13.69 11.93
C THR A 108 -0.63 -14.76 10.86
N GLU A 109 -1.72 -15.01 10.13
CA GLU A 109 -1.70 -15.88 8.95
C GLU A 109 -1.49 -15.06 7.67
N ILE A 110 -0.97 -15.69 6.62
CA ILE A 110 -0.81 -15.03 5.32
C ILE A 110 -2.00 -15.39 4.43
N LEU A 111 -2.67 -14.36 3.92
CA LEU A 111 -3.69 -14.48 2.88
C LEU A 111 -3.24 -13.60 1.70
N PHE A 112 -2.70 -14.22 0.65
CA PHE A 112 -2.32 -13.49 -0.55
C PHE A 112 -3.58 -12.93 -1.24
N PRO A 113 -3.52 -11.69 -1.79
CA PRO A 113 -4.64 -11.14 -2.53
C PRO A 113 -4.92 -12.01 -3.76
N PRO A 114 -6.19 -12.23 -4.12
CA PRO A 114 -6.52 -13.01 -5.30
C PRO A 114 -6.01 -12.29 -6.56
N VAL A 115 -5.48 -13.07 -7.50
CA VAL A 115 -5.11 -12.61 -8.84
C VAL A 115 -5.89 -13.42 -9.85
N SER A 116 -6.74 -12.74 -10.63
CA SER A 116 -7.37 -13.36 -11.79
C SER A 116 -6.43 -13.21 -12.98
N LEU A 117 -6.00 -14.33 -13.53
CA LEU A 117 -5.28 -14.35 -14.80
C LEU A 117 -6.29 -14.53 -15.93
N PRO A 118 -6.22 -13.71 -17.00
CA PRO A 118 -6.98 -14.02 -18.21
C PRO A 118 -6.49 -15.34 -18.80
N GLU A 119 -7.33 -16.00 -19.59
CA GLU A 119 -6.89 -17.15 -20.38
C GLU A 119 -5.77 -16.71 -21.33
N GLU A 120 -4.68 -17.47 -21.34
CA GLU A 120 -3.56 -17.22 -22.24
C GLU A 120 -3.95 -17.64 -23.66
N ASP A 121 -3.80 -16.74 -24.64
CA ASP A 121 -3.89 -17.09 -26.05
C ASP A 121 -2.49 -17.51 -26.55
N PRO A 122 -2.25 -18.81 -26.80
CA PRO A 122 -0.94 -19.32 -27.19
C PRO A 122 -0.52 -18.87 -28.61
N THR A 123 -1.41 -18.22 -29.37
CA THR A 123 -1.13 -17.72 -30.72
C THR A 123 -0.45 -16.34 -30.72
N ILE A 124 -0.40 -15.66 -29.57
CA ILE A 124 0.21 -14.33 -29.47
C ILE A 124 1.74 -14.46 -29.50
N GLU A 125 2.37 -13.92 -30.55
CA GLU A 125 3.81 -13.82 -30.65
C GLU A 125 4.40 -12.92 -29.55
N LYS A 126 5.38 -13.46 -28.81
CA LYS A 126 6.06 -12.76 -27.73
C LYS A 126 6.98 -11.67 -28.29
N LYS A 127 6.77 -10.42 -27.86
CA LYS A 127 7.62 -9.27 -28.19
C LYS A 127 8.62 -8.99 -27.08
N ASP A 128 9.79 -8.44 -27.43
CA ASP A 128 10.78 -7.92 -26.48
C ASP A 128 10.28 -6.61 -25.86
N LEU A 129 9.39 -6.77 -24.89
CA LEU A 129 8.63 -5.71 -24.26
C LEU A 129 8.74 -5.82 -22.74
N VAL A 130 9.23 -4.76 -22.11
CA VAL A 130 9.18 -4.57 -20.66
C VAL A 130 8.02 -3.63 -20.37
N THR A 131 7.03 -4.10 -19.61
CA THR A 131 5.91 -3.28 -19.17
C THR A 131 5.88 -3.19 -17.66
N VAL A 132 5.81 -1.96 -17.14
CA VAL A 132 5.63 -1.68 -15.73
C VAL A 132 4.28 -1.02 -15.55
N VAL A 133 3.42 -1.64 -14.76
CA VAL A 133 2.09 -1.11 -14.43
C VAL A 133 2.06 -0.71 -12.97
N GLY A 134 1.76 0.56 -12.69
CA GLY A 134 1.65 1.05 -11.32
C GLY A 134 1.61 2.56 -11.22
N ALA A 135 1.18 3.07 -10.05
CA ALA A 135 1.16 4.49 -9.75
C ALA A 135 2.52 5.15 -10.06
N ILE A 136 2.49 6.30 -10.75
CA ILE A 136 3.68 7.12 -11.00
C ILE A 136 3.93 7.96 -9.74
N GLN A 137 4.75 7.41 -8.85
CA GLN A 137 5.09 7.99 -7.55
C GLN A 137 6.51 7.56 -7.09
N PRO A 138 7.20 8.36 -6.27
CA PRO A 138 8.62 8.16 -5.93
C PRO A 138 8.95 6.79 -5.35
N ASN A 139 8.10 6.29 -4.43
CA ASN A 139 8.34 5.02 -3.75
C ASN A 139 8.28 3.78 -4.67
N LYS A 140 7.81 3.94 -5.91
CA LYS A 140 7.87 2.90 -6.95
C LYS A 140 9.21 2.82 -7.66
N ARG A 141 10.14 3.75 -7.40
CA ARG A 141 11.52 3.73 -7.92
C ARG A 141 11.59 3.54 -9.44
N LEU A 142 10.64 4.11 -10.18
CA LEU A 142 10.56 4.00 -11.64
C LEU A 142 11.79 4.57 -12.36
N GLY A 143 12.51 5.49 -11.73
CA GLY A 143 13.80 6.00 -12.23
C GLY A 143 14.89 4.92 -12.26
N ASP A 144 14.89 4.01 -11.30
CA ASP A 144 15.86 2.91 -11.26
C ASP A 144 15.56 1.89 -12.35
N ILE A 145 14.27 1.69 -12.65
CA ILE A 145 13.83 0.86 -13.78
C ILE A 145 14.33 1.47 -15.11
N LEU A 146 14.16 2.77 -15.31
CA LEU A 146 14.69 3.46 -16.51
C LEU A 146 16.21 3.26 -16.62
N THR A 147 16.92 3.41 -15.51
CA THR A 147 18.38 3.28 -15.46
C THR A 147 18.82 1.84 -15.77
N ALA A 148 18.16 0.85 -15.18
CA ALA A 148 18.42 -0.57 -15.45
C ALA A 148 18.07 -0.94 -16.90
N PHE A 149 16.94 -0.45 -17.42
CA PHE A 149 16.53 -0.72 -18.79
C PHE A 149 17.52 -0.14 -19.82
N ALA A 150 18.09 1.04 -19.56
CA ALA A 150 19.11 1.64 -20.43
C ALA A 150 20.35 0.75 -20.62
N GLN A 151 20.63 -0.18 -19.70
CA GLN A 151 21.74 -1.11 -19.81
C GLN A 151 21.46 -2.29 -20.77
N THR A 152 20.19 -2.58 -21.06
CA THR A 152 19.80 -3.75 -21.86
C THR A 152 20.05 -3.59 -23.36
N LYS A 153 20.04 -2.35 -23.88
CA LYS A 153 20.25 -1.98 -25.30
C LYS A 153 19.28 -2.61 -26.32
N VAL A 154 18.29 -3.41 -25.90
CA VAL A 154 17.31 -4.08 -26.76
C VAL A 154 15.90 -4.03 -26.16
N GLY A 155 14.89 -4.07 -27.03
CA GLY A 155 13.47 -4.08 -26.65
C GLY A 155 12.86 -2.70 -26.42
N HIS A 156 11.64 -2.70 -25.88
CA HIS A 156 10.86 -1.49 -25.56
C HIS A 156 10.43 -1.49 -24.09
N LEU A 157 10.45 -0.30 -23.46
CA LEU A 157 9.91 -0.11 -22.12
C LEU A 157 8.63 0.74 -22.15
N PHE A 158 7.59 0.22 -21.50
CA PHE A 158 6.33 0.93 -21.26
C PHE A 158 6.11 1.05 -19.76
N ILE A 159 5.99 2.28 -19.26
CA ILE A 159 5.55 2.56 -17.89
C ILE A 159 4.13 3.09 -17.99
N ILE A 160 3.18 2.41 -17.36
CA ILE A 160 1.75 2.73 -17.43
C ILE A 160 1.21 2.93 -16.02
N GLY A 161 0.60 4.08 -15.77
CA GLY A 161 -0.18 4.26 -14.55
C GLY A 161 -0.65 5.68 -14.28
N ARG A 162 -1.42 5.83 -13.21
CA ARG A 162 -1.94 7.14 -12.78
C ARG A 162 -0.80 8.01 -12.24
N ILE A 163 -0.77 9.28 -12.61
CA ILE A 163 0.15 10.26 -12.01
C ILE A 163 -0.39 10.65 -10.64
N TYR A 164 0.35 10.29 -9.59
CA TYR A 164 0.10 10.79 -8.23
C TYR A 164 0.92 12.05 -7.95
N GLU A 165 2.16 12.10 -8.45
CA GLU A 165 3.10 13.19 -8.20
C GLU A 165 3.62 13.78 -9.53
N LYS A 166 3.11 14.95 -9.93
CA LYS A 166 3.46 15.59 -11.21
C LYS A 166 4.96 15.83 -11.36
N TRP A 167 5.62 16.31 -10.30
CA TRP A 167 7.07 16.56 -10.31
C TRP A 167 7.87 15.27 -10.55
N TYR A 168 7.40 14.14 -10.03
CA TYR A 168 8.07 12.87 -10.19
C TYR A 168 7.94 12.38 -11.62
N TYR A 169 6.75 12.52 -12.21
CA TYR A 169 6.55 12.26 -13.63
C TYR A 169 7.48 13.13 -14.51
N GLU A 170 7.59 14.43 -14.26
CA GLU A 170 8.51 15.33 -14.97
C GLU A 170 9.98 14.90 -14.80
N ARG A 171 10.38 14.49 -13.59
CA ARG A 171 11.70 13.92 -13.32
C ARG A 171 11.95 12.65 -14.14
N LEU A 172 10.97 11.75 -14.25
CA LEU A 172 11.10 10.53 -15.05
C LEU A 172 11.25 10.83 -16.54
N LEU A 173 10.53 11.83 -17.07
CA LEU A 173 10.70 12.28 -18.45
C LEU A 173 12.11 12.81 -18.71
N LYS A 174 12.66 13.59 -17.76
CA LYS A 174 14.04 14.07 -17.83
C LYS A 174 15.03 12.90 -17.85
N ILE A 175 14.94 11.98 -16.89
CA ILE A 175 15.80 10.77 -16.83
C ILE A 175 15.72 9.98 -18.14
N ARG A 176 14.52 9.76 -18.67
CA ARG A 176 14.32 9.04 -19.94
C ARG A 176 15.05 9.74 -21.10
N ASN A 177 14.94 11.06 -21.19
CA ASN A 177 15.58 11.84 -22.25
C ASN A 177 17.11 11.81 -22.10
N ASP A 178 17.62 12.01 -20.88
CA ASP A 178 19.05 11.98 -20.57
C ASP A 178 19.67 10.60 -20.88
N LEU A 179 18.91 9.52 -20.69
CA LEU A 179 19.32 8.14 -21.02
C LEU A 179 19.12 7.76 -22.49
N GLY A 180 18.61 8.65 -23.34
CA GLY A 180 18.36 8.34 -24.76
C GLY A 180 17.30 7.28 -24.99
N LEU A 181 16.28 7.20 -24.13
CA LEU A 181 15.22 6.18 -24.17
C LEU A 181 13.95 6.68 -24.89
N GLN A 182 14.08 7.34 -26.04
CA GLN A 182 12.93 7.98 -26.72
C GLN A 182 11.91 6.97 -27.28
N LYS A 183 12.34 5.73 -27.54
CA LYS A 183 11.45 4.61 -27.91
C LYS A 183 10.62 4.08 -26.72
N SER A 184 10.99 4.45 -25.50
CA SER A 184 10.26 4.08 -24.28
C SER A 184 9.15 5.07 -24.00
N ARG A 185 7.99 4.57 -23.57
CA ARG A 185 6.80 5.39 -23.32
C ARG A 185 6.41 5.37 -21.85
N ILE A 186 6.13 6.56 -21.31
CA ILE A 186 5.51 6.72 -20.00
C ILE A 186 4.09 7.20 -20.27
N HIS A 187 3.14 6.27 -20.21
CA HIS A 187 1.73 6.53 -20.41
C HIS A 187 1.04 6.75 -19.08
N TYR A 188 0.16 7.74 -19.04
CA TYR A 188 -0.68 7.97 -17.87
C TYR A 188 -2.15 8.07 -18.24
N LYS A 189 -2.98 7.67 -17.29
CA LYS A 189 -4.43 7.88 -17.31
C LYS A 189 -4.76 8.86 -16.20
N CYS A 190 -5.45 9.95 -16.55
CA CYS A 190 -5.93 10.95 -15.59
C CYS A 190 -6.96 10.35 -14.63
#